data_AF-A0A6L6L3Q0-F1
#
_entry.id   AF-A0A6L6L3Q0-F1
#
_cell.length_a   1.000
_cell.length_b   1.000
_cell.length_c   1.000
_cell.angle_alpha   90.00
_cell.angle_beta   90.00
_cell.angle_gamma   90.00
#
_symmetry.space_group_name_H-M   'P 1'
#
loop_
_entity.id
_entity.type
_entity.pdbx_description
1 polymer ?
#
loop_
_entity_poly.entity_id
_entity_poly.type
_entity_poly.pdbx_seq_one_letter_code
_entity_poly.pdbx_strand_id
1 'polypeptide(L)'
;MNYEQLIEELREEMLQLVNTKCDALLQMYRSGEMHTDKRDTIRESSLITVSPAELKGKRPLAVQFAPGEWIETPTWRKVAQKILQTCNEQPDIHERFMEMCGKVAGRWRTILGSSPEEMDVPIKVDEELYFEGKFDTEAMLNMLEKKVLEPAGVDYSSIKIRYMAKVQEAAKSLEHVPEQDEPAMLQSLQNMQL
;
A
#
# COMPACT_ATOMS: atom_id res chain seq x y z
N MET A 1 -18.21 47.46 -28.18
CA MET A 1 -17.21 46.57 -27.57
C MET A 1 -16.46 45.92 -28.71
N ASN A 2 -15.17 46.18 -28.86
CA ASN A 2 -14.40 45.63 -29.98
C ASN A 2 -14.05 44.18 -29.65
N TYR A 3 -14.59 43.24 -30.43
CA TYR A 3 -14.33 41.81 -30.23
C TYR A 3 -12.84 41.48 -30.35
N GLU A 4 -12.06 42.24 -31.12
CA GLU A 4 -10.61 42.06 -31.22
C GLU A 4 -9.92 42.37 -29.89
N GLN A 5 -10.34 43.42 -29.18
CA GLN A 5 -9.79 43.78 -27.87
C GLN A 5 -10.10 42.69 -26.83
N LEU A 6 -11.32 42.15 -26.84
CA LEU A 6 -11.71 41.07 -25.94
C LEU A 6 -10.92 39.77 -26.19
N ILE A 7 -10.61 39.48 -27.46
CA ILE A 7 -9.81 38.30 -27.82
C ILE A 7 -8.36 38.48 -27.38
N GLU A 8 -7.77 39.66 -27.54
CA GLU A 8 -6.40 39.93 -27.09
C GLU A 8 -6.30 39.94 -25.55
N GLU A 9 -7.29 40.48 -24.84
CA GLU A 9 -7.35 40.40 -23.37
C GLU A 9 -7.40 38.94 -22.89
N LEU A 10 -8.26 38.11 -23.47
CA LEU A 10 -8.33 36.68 -23.14
C LEU A 10 -7.00 35.95 -23.45
N ARG A 11 -6.33 36.32 -24.55
CA ARG A 11 -5.03 35.76 -24.92
C ARG A 11 -3.96 36.10 -23.88
N GLU A 12 -3.91 37.35 -23.42
CA GLU A 12 -2.97 37.79 -22.39
C GLU A 12 -3.22 37.07 -21.06
N GLU A 13 -4.48 36.91 -20.65
CA GLU A 13 -4.84 36.16 -19.44
C GLU A 13 -4.40 34.69 -19.52
N MET A 14 -4.62 34.04 -20.66
CA MET A 14 -4.19 32.65 -20.86
C MET A 14 -2.66 32.52 -20.81
N LEU A 15 -1.92 33.44 -21.43
CA LEU A 15 -0.46 33.44 -21.41
C LEU A 15 0.09 33.66 -19.99
N GLN A 16 -0.48 34.60 -19.24
CA GLN A 16 -0.10 34.84 -17.84
C GLN A 16 -0.38 33.63 -16.96
N LEU A 17 -1.53 32.98 -17.13
CA LEU A 17 -1.90 31.79 -16.37
C LEU A 17 -0.93 30.62 -16.64
N VAL A 18 -0.60 30.38 -17.91
CA VAL A 18 0.34 29.33 -18.31
C VAL A 18 1.72 29.61 -17.72
N ASN A 19 2.23 30.83 -17.89
CA ASN A 19 3.55 31.21 -17.37
C ASN A 19 3.62 31.06 -15.84
N THR A 20 2.61 31.54 -15.13
CA THR A 20 2.53 31.41 -13.66
C THR A 20 2.58 29.95 -13.22
N LYS A 21 1.86 29.06 -13.92
CA LYS A 21 1.88 27.62 -13.62
C LYS A 21 3.23 26.97 -13.95
N CYS A 22 3.83 27.33 -15.07
CA CYS A 22 5.17 26.86 -15.44
C CYS A 22 6.23 27.29 -14.43
N ASP A 23 6.20 28.54 -13.97
CA ASP A 23 7.13 29.05 -12.97
C ASP A 23 6.95 28.36 -11.62
N ALA A 24 5.71 28.10 -11.19
CA ALA A 24 5.43 27.31 -10.00
C ALA A 24 5.98 25.88 -10.11
N LEU A 25 5.80 25.21 -11.26
CA LEU A 25 6.37 23.88 -11.51
C LEU A 25 7.90 23.89 -11.49
N LEU A 26 8.53 24.90 -12.11
CA LEU A 26 9.99 25.07 -12.09
C LEU A 26 10.50 25.35 -10.68
N GLN A 27 9.77 26.14 -9.89
CA GLN A 27 10.12 26.42 -8.50
C GLN A 27 10.05 25.15 -7.66
N MET A 28 8.98 24.35 -7.79
CA MET A 28 8.85 23.05 -7.12
C MET A 28 9.94 22.05 -7.56
N TYR A 29 10.38 22.10 -8.81
CA TYR A 29 11.50 21.29 -9.29
C TYR A 29 12.83 21.70 -8.65
N ARG A 30 13.09 23.00 -8.61
CA ARG A 30 14.33 23.58 -8.06
C ARG A 30 14.41 23.49 -6.55
N SER A 31 13.28 23.57 -5.83
CA SER A 31 13.20 23.40 -4.37
C SER A 31 13.40 21.95 -3.93
N GLY A 32 13.38 20.99 -4.87
CA GLY A 32 13.42 19.56 -4.58
C GLY A 32 12.08 18.97 -4.14
N GLU A 33 11.00 19.78 -4.09
CA GLU A 33 9.65 19.32 -3.76
C GLU A 33 9.12 18.33 -4.80
N MET A 34 9.54 18.44 -6.07
CA MET A 34 9.24 17.45 -7.12
C MET A 34 9.79 16.06 -6.85
N HIS A 35 10.79 15.89 -5.98
CA HIS A 35 11.33 14.55 -5.63
C HIS A 35 10.50 13.82 -4.57
N THR A 36 9.34 14.35 -4.17
CA THR A 36 8.43 13.69 -3.22
C THR A 36 7.10 13.21 -3.82
N ASP A 37 6.88 13.39 -5.13
CA ASP A 37 5.67 12.94 -5.82
C ASP A 37 5.72 11.47 -6.29
N LYS A 38 6.34 10.60 -5.48
CA LYS A 38 5.73 9.30 -5.20
C LYS A 38 4.93 9.50 -3.92
N ARG A 39 3.76 10.14 -3.99
CA ARG A 39 2.86 10.25 -2.83
C ARG A 39 2.39 8.85 -2.47
N ASP A 40 3.19 8.14 -1.70
CA ASP A 40 2.76 6.99 -0.94
C ASP A 40 1.54 7.46 -0.15
N THR A 41 0.37 7.06 -0.62
CA THR A 41 -0.88 7.50 -0.01
C THR A 41 -1.11 6.62 1.19
N ILE A 42 -1.22 7.23 2.36
CA ILE A 42 -1.64 6.51 3.56
C ILE A 42 -3.06 6.02 3.32
N ARG A 43 -3.25 4.71 3.33
CA ARG A 43 -4.55 4.05 3.28
C ARG A 43 -4.84 3.39 4.61
N GLU A 44 -6.12 3.31 4.91
CA GLU A 44 -6.65 2.56 6.05
C GLU A 44 -7.65 1.54 5.51
N SER A 45 -7.61 0.32 6.03
CA SER A 45 -8.55 -0.72 5.64
C SER A 45 -8.83 -1.63 6.82
N SER A 46 -10.07 -2.13 6.92
CA SER A 46 -10.39 -3.15 7.92
C SER A 46 -9.70 -4.46 7.56
N LEU A 47 -9.15 -5.16 8.56
CA LEU A 47 -8.46 -6.44 8.38
C LEU A 47 -9.38 -7.46 7.70
N ILE A 48 -10.66 -7.49 8.07
CA ILE A 48 -11.64 -8.43 7.51
C ILE A 48 -12.02 -8.18 6.04
N THR A 49 -11.86 -6.95 5.52
CA THR A 49 -12.31 -6.60 4.16
C THR A 49 -11.17 -6.45 3.16
N VAL A 50 -9.96 -6.11 3.62
CA VAL A 50 -8.80 -5.98 2.75
C VAL A 50 -8.24 -7.35 2.41
N SER A 51 -7.99 -7.63 1.13
CA SER A 51 -7.35 -8.88 0.75
C SER A 51 -5.86 -8.90 1.16
N PRO A 52 -5.36 -9.99 1.78
CA PRO A 52 -3.92 -10.17 2.02
C PRO A 52 -3.03 -9.95 0.78
N ALA A 53 -3.51 -10.32 -0.41
CA ALA A 53 -2.79 -10.14 -1.67
C ALA A 53 -2.59 -8.65 -2.02
N GLU A 54 -3.58 -7.81 -1.69
CA GLU A 54 -3.46 -6.36 -1.90
C GLU A 54 -2.39 -5.75 -0.99
N LEU A 55 -2.14 -6.32 0.18
CA LEU A 55 -1.17 -5.79 1.14
C LEU A 55 0.27 -6.21 0.83
N LYS A 56 0.45 -7.19 -0.06
CA LYS A 56 1.77 -7.68 -0.48
C LYS A 56 2.60 -6.55 -1.11
N GLY A 57 3.83 -6.39 -0.63
CA GLY A 57 4.75 -5.35 -1.10
C GLY A 57 4.43 -3.93 -0.62
N LYS A 58 3.35 -3.73 0.15
CA LYS A 58 3.04 -2.46 0.83
C LYS A 58 3.74 -2.40 2.19
N ARG A 59 3.94 -1.19 2.71
CA ARG A 59 4.56 -0.96 4.04
C ARG A 59 3.47 -0.67 5.07
N PRO A 60 3.31 -1.48 6.13
CA PRO A 60 2.39 -1.16 7.20
C PRO A 60 2.95 -0.03 8.07
N LEU A 61 2.04 0.72 8.69
CA LEU A 61 2.36 1.86 9.53
C LEU A 61 1.83 1.65 10.95
N ALA A 62 0.56 1.27 11.08
CA ALA A 62 -0.09 1.11 12.37
C ALA A 62 -1.29 0.17 12.30
N VAL A 63 -1.71 -0.34 13.46
CA VAL A 63 -2.97 -1.07 13.66
C VAL A 63 -3.85 -0.33 14.66
N GLN A 64 -5.16 -0.47 14.51
CA GLN A 64 -6.17 0.10 15.40
C GLN A 64 -7.16 -0.99 15.81
N PHE A 65 -7.43 -1.08 17.11
CA PHE A 65 -8.43 -2.00 17.68
C PHE A 65 -9.67 -1.26 18.19
N ALA A 66 -9.50 -0.01 18.66
CA ALA A 66 -10.56 0.88 19.11
C ALA A 66 -10.46 2.24 18.39
N PRO A 67 -11.58 2.89 18.06
CA PRO A 67 -11.55 4.17 17.35
C PRO A 67 -10.67 5.22 18.04
N GLY A 68 -9.81 5.87 17.26
CA GLY A 68 -8.97 6.99 17.70
C GLY A 68 -7.55 6.61 18.15
N GLU A 69 -7.31 5.36 18.54
CA GLU A 69 -5.97 4.90 18.94
C GLU A 69 -5.30 4.10 17.82
N TRP A 70 -4.07 4.45 17.49
CA TRP A 70 -3.26 3.78 16.48
C TRP A 70 -1.94 3.34 17.09
N ILE A 71 -1.62 2.06 16.97
CA ILE A 71 -0.41 1.45 17.50
C ILE A 71 0.58 1.21 16.36
N GLU A 72 1.76 1.82 16.43
CA GLU A 72 2.77 1.71 15.38
C GLU A 72 3.24 0.27 15.17
N THR A 73 3.23 -0.16 13.90
CA THR A 73 3.60 -1.51 13.47
C THR A 73 4.33 -1.43 12.12
N PRO A 74 5.65 -1.14 12.12
CA PRO A 74 6.39 -0.79 10.89
C PRO A 74 6.70 -1.99 9.98
N THR A 75 6.32 -3.21 10.38
CA THR A 75 6.48 -4.43 9.59
C THR A 75 5.24 -5.31 9.71
N TRP A 76 4.98 -6.14 8.70
CA TRP A 76 3.83 -7.06 8.73
C TRP A 76 3.92 -8.08 9.86
N ARG A 77 5.13 -8.45 10.29
CA ARG A 77 5.36 -9.30 11.46
C ARG A 77 4.94 -8.60 12.75
N LYS A 78 5.22 -7.30 12.87
CA LYS A 78 4.75 -6.47 14.00
C LYS A 78 3.24 -6.28 13.99
N VAL A 79 2.61 -6.18 12.81
CA VAL A 79 1.14 -6.20 12.67
C VAL A 79 0.57 -7.50 13.26
N ALA A 80 1.05 -8.65 12.79
CA ALA A 80 0.58 -9.95 13.30
C ALA A 80 0.85 -10.11 14.81
N GLN A 81 2.06 -9.76 15.27
CA GLN A 81 2.41 -9.79 16.69
C GLN A 81 1.45 -8.97 17.53
N LYS A 82 1.19 -7.71 17.14
CA LYS A 82 0.37 -6.80 17.93
C LYS A 82 -1.09 -7.25 17.96
N ILE A 83 -1.62 -7.74 16.83
CA ILE A 83 -2.98 -8.30 16.78
C ILE A 83 -3.11 -9.49 17.74
N LEU A 84 -2.19 -10.46 17.66
CA LEU A 84 -2.22 -11.62 18.53
C LEU A 84 -2.07 -11.25 20.00
N GLN A 85 -1.17 -10.31 20.33
CA GLN A 85 -1.00 -9.81 21.70
C GLN A 85 -2.29 -9.24 22.27
N THR A 86 -2.94 -8.34 21.54
CA THR A 86 -4.19 -7.69 22.00
C THR A 86 -5.34 -8.71 22.11
N CYS A 87 -5.43 -9.68 21.19
CA CYS A 87 -6.40 -10.75 21.32
C CYS A 87 -6.10 -11.66 22.53
N ASN A 88 -4.83 -11.95 22.79
CA ASN A 88 -4.37 -12.80 23.90
C ASN A 88 -4.57 -12.18 25.29
N GLU A 89 -4.85 -10.88 25.39
CA GLU A 89 -5.19 -10.23 26.67
C GLU A 89 -6.56 -10.71 27.22
N GLN A 90 -7.43 -11.27 26.37
CA GLN A 90 -8.70 -11.86 26.77
C GLN A 90 -8.47 -13.31 27.27
N PRO A 91 -8.80 -13.66 28.53
CA PRO A 91 -8.48 -14.98 29.08
C PRO A 91 -9.09 -16.16 28.32
N ASP A 92 -10.30 -16.03 27.80
CA ASP A 92 -10.96 -17.08 27.01
C ASP A 92 -10.32 -17.25 25.63
N ILE A 93 -9.82 -16.17 25.02
CA ILE A 93 -9.06 -16.24 23.77
C ILE A 93 -7.67 -16.80 24.01
N HIS A 94 -7.02 -16.44 25.12
CA HIS A 94 -5.73 -17.01 25.52
C HIS A 94 -5.82 -18.53 25.67
N GLU A 95 -6.82 -19.04 26.40
CA GLU A 95 -7.04 -20.48 26.56
C GLU A 95 -7.20 -21.17 25.20
N ARG A 96 -8.00 -20.60 24.29
CA ARG A 96 -8.17 -21.14 22.93
C ARG A 96 -6.88 -21.12 22.12
N PHE A 97 -6.07 -20.06 22.20
CA PHE A 97 -4.77 -20.01 21.54
C PHE A 97 -3.83 -21.09 22.08
N MET A 98 -3.79 -21.30 23.40
CA MET A 98 -2.97 -22.35 24.01
C MET A 98 -3.44 -23.75 23.61
N GLU A 99 -4.75 -23.99 23.53
CA GLU A 99 -5.29 -25.26 23.03
C GLU A 99 -4.93 -25.54 21.56
N MET A 100 -4.73 -24.49 20.77
CA MET A 100 -4.38 -24.56 19.35
C MET A 100 -2.88 -24.78 19.09
N CYS A 101 -2.01 -24.52 20.07
CA CYS A 101 -0.56 -24.73 19.96
C CYS A 101 -0.22 -26.15 19.48
N GLY A 102 0.63 -26.25 18.45
CA GLY A 102 1.04 -27.52 17.85
C GLY A 102 -0.03 -28.22 17.00
N LYS A 103 -1.30 -27.81 17.06
CA LYS A 103 -2.41 -28.35 16.25
C LYS A 103 -2.62 -27.55 14.97
N VAL A 104 -2.29 -26.26 14.99
CA VAL A 104 -2.37 -25.39 13.83
C VAL A 104 -1.04 -25.47 13.09
N ALA A 105 -1.02 -26.24 12.00
CA ALA A 105 0.13 -26.39 11.14
C ALA A 105 -0.18 -25.91 9.71
N GLY A 106 0.85 -25.36 9.06
CA GLY A 106 0.91 -25.29 7.60
C GLY A 106 1.18 -26.68 7.02
N ARG A 107 1.76 -26.75 5.81
CA ARG A 107 2.08 -28.05 5.21
C ARG A 107 3.12 -28.86 6.00
N TRP A 108 4.05 -28.17 6.69
CA TRP A 108 5.21 -28.78 7.34
C TRP A 108 5.67 -28.05 8.62
N ARG A 109 4.97 -26.99 9.06
CA ARG A 109 5.45 -26.09 10.12
C ARG A 109 4.32 -25.74 11.09
N THR A 110 4.66 -25.70 12.37
CA THR A 110 3.82 -25.18 13.43
C THR A 110 3.58 -23.69 13.20
N ILE A 111 2.31 -23.26 13.13
CA ILE A 111 1.94 -21.84 12.96
C ILE A 111 1.87 -21.14 14.32
N LEU A 112 1.29 -21.83 15.30
CA LEU A 112 1.14 -21.37 16.68
C LEU A 112 1.72 -22.45 17.60
N GLY A 113 2.58 -22.06 18.54
CA GLY A 113 3.28 -23.01 19.40
C GLY A 113 3.67 -22.40 20.74
N SER A 114 3.91 -23.27 21.71
CA SER A 114 4.26 -22.89 23.08
C SER A 114 5.75 -22.64 23.30
N SER A 115 6.58 -22.96 22.30
CA SER A 115 8.03 -22.81 22.34
C SER A 115 8.54 -22.31 20.98
N PRO A 116 9.62 -21.50 20.96
CA PRO A 116 10.25 -21.07 19.71
C PRO A 116 11.11 -22.15 19.03
N GLU A 117 11.43 -23.26 19.73
CA GLU A 117 12.45 -24.24 19.30
C GLU A 117 12.13 -24.94 17.96
N GLU A 118 10.84 -25.19 17.70
CA GLU A 118 10.38 -25.88 16.47
C GLU A 118 10.00 -24.91 15.35
N MET A 119 10.26 -23.61 15.52
CA MET A 119 9.90 -22.56 14.57
C MET A 119 11.13 -22.00 13.86
N ASP A 120 10.95 -21.66 12.58
CA ASP A 120 12.01 -21.07 11.78
C ASP A 120 12.21 -19.58 12.09
N VAL A 121 11.12 -18.81 12.23
CA VAL A 121 11.18 -17.39 12.62
C VAL A 121 10.10 -17.08 13.67
N PRO A 122 10.32 -17.46 14.94
CA PRO A 122 9.34 -17.28 16.01
C PRO A 122 9.08 -15.80 16.32
N ILE A 123 7.81 -15.42 16.35
CA ILE A 123 7.32 -14.13 16.78
C ILE A 123 6.67 -14.33 18.16
N LYS A 124 7.32 -13.83 19.21
CA LYS A 124 6.82 -13.93 20.58
C LYS A 124 5.52 -13.15 20.74
N VAL A 125 4.42 -13.82 21.08
CA VAL A 125 3.14 -13.18 21.44
C VAL A 125 3.13 -12.95 22.95
N ASP A 126 3.44 -13.99 23.72
CA ASP A 126 3.60 -14.00 25.17
C ASP A 126 4.73 -14.97 25.58
N GLU A 127 4.97 -15.22 26.88
CA GLU A 127 6.01 -16.12 27.39
C GLU A 127 5.90 -17.54 26.83
N GLU A 128 4.68 -18.08 26.77
CA GLU A 128 4.38 -19.44 26.31
C GLU A 128 3.59 -19.47 25.00
N LEU A 129 3.62 -18.39 24.21
CA LEU A 129 2.88 -18.31 22.96
C LEU A 129 3.71 -17.63 21.86
N TYR A 130 3.95 -18.37 20.79
CA TYR A 130 4.74 -17.93 19.64
C TYR A 130 3.97 -18.16 18.35
N PHE A 131 4.18 -17.27 17.38
CA PHE A 131 3.64 -17.36 16.04
C PHE A 131 4.76 -17.48 15.00
N GLU A 132 4.64 -18.37 14.03
CA GLU A 132 5.63 -18.54 12.97
C GLU A 132 5.58 -17.35 11.99
N GLY A 133 6.72 -16.72 11.79
CA GLY A 133 6.85 -15.57 10.90
C GLY A 133 7.40 -15.89 9.51
N LYS A 134 7.90 -17.09 9.23
CA LYS A 134 8.55 -17.46 7.93
C LYS A 134 7.55 -17.59 6.79
N PHE A 135 6.89 -16.47 6.50
CA PHE A 135 5.91 -16.29 5.47
C PHE A 135 6.17 -14.95 4.77
N ASP A 136 5.73 -14.84 3.52
CA ASP A 136 5.54 -13.53 2.91
C ASP A 136 4.29 -12.85 3.51
N THR A 137 4.05 -11.57 3.17
CA THR A 137 2.93 -10.79 3.71
C THR A 137 1.59 -11.50 3.54
N GLU A 138 1.33 -12.00 2.34
CA GLU A 138 0.04 -12.57 1.99
C GLU A 138 -0.20 -13.89 2.73
N ALA A 139 0.79 -14.79 2.73
CA ALA A 139 0.69 -16.04 3.46
C ALA A 139 0.57 -15.81 4.96
N MET A 140 1.32 -14.85 5.52
CA MET A 140 1.28 -14.55 6.96
C MET A 140 -0.09 -14.05 7.40
N LEU A 141 -0.69 -13.11 6.67
CA LEU A 141 -2.00 -12.57 7.00
C LEU A 141 -3.10 -13.64 6.81
N ASN A 142 -3.00 -14.48 5.78
CA ASN A 142 -3.88 -15.64 5.63
C ASN A 142 -3.75 -16.64 6.78
N MET A 143 -2.54 -16.93 7.26
CA MET A 143 -2.36 -17.82 8.43
C MET A 143 -2.93 -17.16 9.69
N LEU A 144 -2.67 -15.87 9.91
CA LEU A 144 -3.23 -15.11 11.02
C LEU A 144 -4.75 -15.19 11.03
N GLU A 145 -5.41 -14.79 9.94
CA GLU A 145 -6.87 -14.76 9.84
C GLU A 145 -7.48 -16.16 9.88
N LYS A 146 -7.11 -17.02 8.92
CA LYS A 146 -7.81 -18.28 8.63
C LYS A 146 -7.40 -19.45 9.52
N LYS A 147 -6.22 -19.38 10.12
CA LYS A 147 -5.66 -20.48 10.92
C LYS A 147 -5.57 -20.15 12.40
N VAL A 148 -5.62 -18.87 12.77
CA VAL A 148 -5.50 -18.45 14.18
C VAL A 148 -6.74 -17.71 14.66
N LEU A 149 -7.08 -16.56 14.08
CA LEU A 149 -8.18 -15.71 14.58
C LEU A 149 -9.56 -16.35 14.40
N GLU A 150 -9.86 -16.85 13.20
CA GLU A 150 -11.16 -17.48 12.92
C GLU A 150 -11.40 -18.75 13.76
N PRO A 151 -10.46 -19.71 13.84
CA PRO A 151 -10.68 -20.91 14.66
C PRO A 151 -10.74 -20.62 16.17
N ALA A 152 -10.06 -19.58 16.65
CA ALA A 152 -10.17 -19.11 18.04
C ALA A 152 -11.48 -18.37 18.33
N GLY A 153 -12.29 -18.09 17.30
CA GLY A 153 -13.56 -17.36 17.43
C GLY A 153 -13.38 -15.87 17.74
N VAL A 154 -12.26 -15.28 17.31
CA VAL A 154 -12.01 -13.84 17.48
C VAL A 154 -12.83 -13.05 16.46
N ASP A 155 -13.61 -12.08 16.93
CA ASP A 155 -14.17 -11.04 16.06
C ASP A 155 -13.11 -9.97 15.79
N TYR A 156 -12.52 -10.01 14.60
CA TYR A 156 -11.52 -9.05 14.15
C TYR A 156 -12.08 -8.00 13.18
N SER A 157 -13.40 -7.86 13.08
CA SER A 157 -14.06 -6.92 12.16
C SER A 157 -13.76 -5.44 12.46
N SER A 158 -13.49 -5.13 13.73
CA SER A 158 -13.12 -3.79 14.20
C SER A 158 -11.64 -3.44 13.95
N ILE A 159 -10.79 -4.43 13.68
CA ILE A 159 -9.35 -4.21 13.50
C ILE A 159 -9.12 -3.51 12.16
N LYS A 160 -8.41 -2.37 12.20
CA LYS A 160 -7.97 -1.63 11.01
C LYS A 160 -6.45 -1.62 10.91
N ILE A 161 -5.97 -1.61 9.68
CA ILE A 161 -4.55 -1.47 9.35
C ILE A 161 -4.35 -0.20 8.53
N ARG A 162 -3.38 0.60 8.93
CA ARG A 162 -2.86 1.74 8.18
C ARG A 162 -1.58 1.33 7.47
N TYR A 163 -1.48 1.64 6.18
CA TYR A 163 -0.33 1.26 5.35
C TYR A 163 -0.08 2.28 4.23
N MET A 164 1.16 2.31 3.74
CA MET A 164 1.55 3.08 2.56
C MET A 164 1.17 2.31 1.31
N ALA A 165 0.30 2.89 0.48
CA ALA A 165 0.02 2.43 -0.86
C ALA A 165 0.82 3.26 -1.86
N LYS A 166 1.63 2.59 -2.67
CA LYS A 166 2.19 3.23 -3.87
C LYS A 166 1.01 3.56 -4.79
N VAL A 167 0.93 4.80 -5.28
CA VAL A 167 0.09 5.10 -6.44
C VAL A 167 0.66 4.24 -7.58
N GLN A 168 -0.11 3.28 -8.05
CA GLN A 168 0.24 2.53 -9.25
C GLN A 168 0.45 3.55 -10.36
N GLU A 169 1.64 3.56 -10.97
CA GLU A 169 1.87 4.23 -12.24
C GLU A 169 0.87 3.66 -13.25
N ALA A 170 -0.25 4.35 -13.45
CA ALA A 170 -1.05 4.25 -14.66
C ALA A 170 -0.31 4.91 -15.85
N ALA A 171 1.00 4.68 -15.94
CA ALA A 171 1.88 5.07 -17.04
C ALA A 171 2.48 3.83 -17.74
N LYS A 172 1.98 2.62 -17.48
CA LYS A 172 2.11 1.50 -18.42
C LYS A 172 0.97 1.52 -19.42
N SER A 173 0.94 2.59 -20.23
CA SER A 173 0.31 2.70 -21.56
C SER A 173 0.57 4.10 -22.12
N LEU A 174 1.82 4.54 -22.15
CA LEU A 174 2.28 5.33 -23.29
C LEU A 174 3.11 4.37 -24.09
N GLU A 175 2.43 3.66 -24.99
CA GLU A 175 3.10 2.92 -26.05
C GLU A 175 4.10 3.88 -26.69
N HIS A 176 5.34 3.43 -26.79
CA HIS A 176 6.34 3.95 -27.68
C HIS A 176 5.68 4.27 -29.03
N VAL A 177 5.49 5.56 -29.34
CA VAL A 177 5.16 5.98 -30.69
C VAL A 177 6.39 5.65 -31.50
N PRO A 178 6.36 4.66 -32.42
CA PRO A 178 7.45 4.52 -33.37
C PRO A 178 7.47 5.83 -34.15
N GLU A 179 8.66 6.40 -34.35
CA GLU A 179 8.90 7.45 -35.34
C GLU A 179 8.27 6.97 -36.67
N GLN A 180 7.05 7.42 -36.96
CA GLN A 180 6.41 7.18 -38.24
C GLN A 180 6.95 8.26 -39.17
N ASP A 181 7.54 7.77 -40.26
CA ASP A 181 8.09 8.54 -41.37
C ASP A 181 7.26 9.79 -41.69
N GLU A 182 7.99 10.89 -41.87
CA GLU A 182 7.52 12.15 -42.48
C GLU A 182 6.42 11.91 -43.53
N PRO A 183 5.25 12.58 -43.44
CA PRO A 183 4.21 12.41 -44.42
C PRO A 183 4.72 12.81 -45.81
N ALA A 184 4.61 11.90 -46.77
CA ALA A 184 4.96 12.07 -48.19
C ALA A 184 4.31 13.29 -48.91
N MET A 185 3.52 14.08 -48.20
CA MET A 185 2.91 15.33 -48.65
C MET A 185 3.90 16.51 -48.70
N LEU A 186 5.06 16.45 -48.04
CA LEU A 186 6.06 17.52 -48.07
C LEU A 186 7.11 17.40 -49.19
N GLN A 187 7.25 16.23 -49.84
CA GLN A 187 8.15 16.07 -50.99
C GLN A 187 7.55 16.58 -52.32
N SER A 188 6.23 16.69 -52.43
CA SER A 188 5.59 17.17 -53.66
C SER A 188 5.62 18.70 -53.82
N LEU A 189 5.87 19.45 -52.74
CA LEU A 189 5.95 20.92 -52.78
C LEU A 189 7.37 21.46 -53.08
N GLN A 190 8.41 20.63 -53.00
CA GLN A 190 9.78 21.01 -53.38
C GLN A 190 10.10 20.79 -54.88
N ASN A 191 9.26 20.05 -55.62
CA ASN A 191 9.50 19.74 -57.04
C ASN A 191 8.66 20.58 -58.02
N MET A 192 8.00 21.64 -57.55
CA MET A 192 7.21 22.55 -58.41
C MET A 192 7.72 24.00 -58.37
N GLN A 193 9.04 24.15 -58.26
CA GLN A 193 9.74 25.41 -58.58
C GLN A 193 10.87 25.11 -59.57
N LEU A 194 10.49 25.00 -60.84
CA LEU A 194 11.34 25.31 -62.00
C LEU A 194 10.50 26.17 -62.95
#